data_AF-A0A832FRB2-F1
#
_entry.id   AF-A0A832FRB2-F1
#
_cell.length_a   1.000
_cell.length_b   1.000
_cell.length_c   1.000
_cell.angle_alpha   90.00
_cell.angle_beta   90.00
_cell.angle_gamma   90.00
#
_symmetry.space_group_name_H-M   'P 1'
#
loop_
_entity.id
_entity.type
_entity.pdbx_description
1 polymer ?
#
loop_
_entity_poly.entity_id
_entity_poly.type
_entity_poly.pdbx_seq_one_letter_code
_entity_poly.pdbx_strand_id
1 'polypeptide(L)'
;MAKSPGLVEKTSEESVEKKWVNLMIKSAKKYHKLCPYYDKKTIQCLLMATVEGRAGKCDRDGKYDGCPIFTKFLEKLYKHYTMNKKTLPRDFQDVVNQIYIV
;
A
#
# COMPACT_ATOMS: atom_id res chain seq x y z
N MET A 1 -39.69 22.04 -3.54
CA MET A 1 -38.41 22.48 -4.13
C MET A 1 -37.26 21.88 -3.34
N ALA A 2 -36.37 21.18 -4.06
CA ALA A 2 -35.03 20.66 -3.74
C ALA A 2 -34.69 20.19 -2.30
N LYS A 3 -34.68 18.86 -2.12
CA LYS A 3 -33.95 18.16 -1.05
C LYS A 3 -32.65 17.62 -1.67
N SER A 4 -31.52 18.28 -1.44
CA SER A 4 -30.20 17.80 -1.88
C SER A 4 -29.76 16.58 -1.06
N PRO A 5 -29.43 15.43 -1.67
CA PRO A 5 -28.74 14.33 -0.99
C PRO A 5 -27.28 14.33 -1.45
N GLY A 6 -26.34 14.61 -0.55
CA GLY A 6 -24.93 14.57 -0.95
C GLY A 6 -23.93 14.95 0.11
N LEU A 7 -23.90 14.24 1.25
CA LEU A 7 -22.71 14.28 2.13
C LEU A 7 -22.59 13.13 3.16
N VAL A 8 -23.11 11.93 2.88
CA VAL A 8 -23.04 10.82 3.86
C VAL A 8 -22.71 9.49 3.17
N GLU A 9 -21.49 9.35 2.63
CA GLU A 9 -20.99 8.00 2.23
C GLU A 9 -19.46 7.90 2.14
N LYS A 10 -18.72 9.00 1.92
CA LYS A 10 -17.24 8.96 1.79
C LYS A 10 -16.46 8.59 3.06
N THR A 11 -17.04 8.73 4.24
CA THR A 11 -16.31 8.57 5.51
C THR A 11 -16.06 7.12 5.91
N SER A 12 -16.86 6.17 5.41
CA SER A 12 -16.74 4.75 5.76
C SER A 12 -15.65 4.05 4.94
N GLU A 13 -15.62 4.24 3.62
CA GLU A 13 -14.65 3.59 2.74
C GLU A 13 -13.22 4.09 2.96
N GLU A 14 -13.01 5.41 3.11
CA GLU A 14 -11.70 5.95 3.45
C GLU A 14 -11.19 5.43 4.80
N SER A 15 -12.10 5.14 5.74
CA SER A 15 -11.75 4.52 7.03
C SER A 15 -11.35 3.06 6.88
N VAL A 16 -12.03 2.31 6.00
CA VAL A 16 -11.70 0.89 5.73
C VAL A 16 -10.36 0.77 5.00
N GLU A 17 -10.12 1.59 3.97
CA GLU A 17 -8.85 1.63 3.24
C GLU A 17 -7.69 1.92 4.21
N LYS A 18 -7.80 3.00 5.02
CA LYS A 18 -6.77 3.36 6.00
C LYS A 18 -6.53 2.26 7.04
N LYS A 19 -7.58 1.58 7.50
CA LYS A 19 -7.44 0.44 8.41
C LYS A 19 -6.69 -0.71 7.76
N TRP A 20 -7.03 -1.05 6.51
CA TRP A 20 -6.37 -2.11 5.77
C TRP A 20 -4.90 -1.76 5.48
N VAL A 21 -4.61 -0.53 5.04
CA VAL A 21 -3.23 -0.06 4.82
C VAL A 21 -2.41 -0.17 6.11
N ASN A 22 -2.95 0.30 7.24
CA ASN A 22 -2.26 0.19 8.53
C ASN A 22 -2.05 -1.27 8.97
N LEU A 23 -3.02 -2.15 8.71
CA LEU A 23 -2.89 -3.59 8.93
C LEU A 23 -1.72 -4.16 8.11
N MET A 24 -1.66 -3.83 6.82
CA MET A 24 -0.59 -4.28 5.92
C MET A 24 0.78 -3.78 6.36
N ILE A 25 0.91 -2.51 6.77
CA ILE A 25 2.18 -1.96 7.28
C ILE A 25 2.62 -2.70 8.53
N LYS A 26 1.70 -2.94 9.49
CA LYS A 26 2.01 -3.71 10.70
C LYS A 26 2.45 -5.14 10.36
N SER A 27 1.77 -5.78 9.43
CA SER A 27 2.11 -7.13 8.98
C SER A 27 3.48 -7.17 8.31
N ALA A 28 3.77 -6.24 7.41
CA ALA A 28 5.06 -6.15 6.73
C ALA A 28 6.23 -6.07 7.74
N LYS A 29 6.09 -5.23 8.77
CA LYS A 29 7.08 -5.10 9.85
C LYS A 29 7.26 -6.38 10.67
N LYS A 30 6.23 -7.22 10.78
CA LYS A 30 6.29 -8.49 11.51
C LYS A 30 7.20 -9.50 10.80
N TYR A 31 7.10 -9.61 9.47
CA TYR A 31 7.86 -10.59 8.70
C TYR A 31 9.22 -10.09 8.21
N HIS A 32 9.35 -8.78 8.02
CA HIS A 32 10.53 -8.20 7.40
C HIS A 32 11.10 -7.07 8.26
N LYS A 33 12.37 -7.20 8.63
CA LYS A 33 13.11 -6.16 9.36
C LYS A 33 13.32 -4.89 8.53
N LEU A 34 13.35 -5.02 7.21
CA LEU A 34 13.50 -3.94 6.23
C LEU A 34 12.58 -4.20 5.04
N CYS A 35 12.15 -3.11 4.39
CA CYS A 35 11.30 -3.13 3.20
C CYS A 35 11.83 -4.12 2.16
N PRO A 36 11.04 -5.12 1.72
CA PRO A 36 11.48 -6.07 0.70
C PRO A 36 11.75 -5.40 -0.65
N TYR A 37 11.24 -4.19 -0.85
CA TYR A 37 11.45 -3.39 -2.05
C TYR A 37 12.61 -2.40 -1.94
N TYR A 38 13.41 -2.49 -0.87
CA TYR A 38 14.62 -1.70 -0.73
C TYR A 38 15.83 -2.52 -1.17
N ASP A 39 16.51 -2.06 -2.22
CA ASP A 39 17.78 -2.64 -2.62
C ASP A 39 18.92 -1.99 -1.82
N LYS A 40 19.50 -2.75 -0.90
CA LYS A 40 20.63 -2.31 -0.07
C LYS A 40 21.91 -2.04 -0.87
N LYS A 41 22.10 -2.71 -2.01
CA LYS A 41 23.33 -2.58 -2.80
C LYS A 41 23.38 -1.24 -3.52
N THR A 42 22.24 -0.81 -4.05
CA THR A 42 22.12 0.42 -4.84
C THR A 42 21.42 1.57 -4.09
N ILE A 43 20.90 1.29 -2.89
CA ILE A 43 20.11 2.21 -2.05
C ILE A 43 18.82 2.66 -2.77
N GLN A 44 18.29 1.82 -3.66
CA GLN A 44 17.11 2.15 -4.48
C GLN A 44 15.80 1.68 -3.85
N CYS A 45 14.74 2.45 -4.12
CA CYS A 45 13.37 2.06 -3.79
C CYS A 45 12.69 1.48 -5.04
N LEU A 46 12.51 0.16 -5.07
CA LEU A 46 11.93 -0.55 -6.21
C LEU A 46 10.45 -0.19 -6.44
N LEU A 47 9.74 0.23 -5.39
CA LEU A 47 8.36 0.71 -5.50
C LEU A 47 8.24 2.10 -6.14
N MET A 48 9.32 2.89 -6.18
CA MET A 48 9.25 4.27 -6.65
C MET A 48 8.86 4.34 -8.13
N ALA A 49 9.33 3.40 -8.94
CA ALA A 49 8.95 3.30 -10.34
C ALA A 49 7.45 3.03 -10.51
N THR A 50 6.88 2.13 -9.70
CA THR A 50 5.45 1.79 -9.76
C THR A 50 4.56 2.90 -9.17
N VAL A 51 5.03 3.59 -8.14
CA VAL A 51 4.23 4.60 -7.42
C VAL A 51 4.32 5.98 -8.07
N GLU A 52 5.52 6.43 -8.45
CA GLU A 52 5.80 7.76 -8.99
C GLU A 52 6.14 7.78 -10.48
N GLY A 53 6.32 6.62 -11.13
CA GLY A 53 6.68 6.56 -12.55
C GLY A 53 8.16 6.85 -12.82
N ARG A 54 9.01 6.89 -11.78
CA ARG A 54 10.46 7.12 -11.90
C ARG A 54 11.25 6.25 -10.93
N ALA A 55 12.46 5.87 -11.33
CA ALA A 55 13.41 5.26 -10.41
C ALA A 55 13.96 6.32 -9.43
N GLY A 56 14.28 5.91 -8.21
CA GLY A 56 14.88 6.81 -7.23
C GLY A 56 15.38 6.08 -5.99
N LYS A 57 16.10 6.84 -5.16
CA LYS A 57 16.69 6.33 -3.92
C LYS A 57 15.63 6.18 -2.83
N CYS A 58 15.88 5.28 -1.88
CA CYS A 58 15.02 5.13 -0.72
C CYS A 58 15.44 6.11 0.39
N ASP A 59 14.66 7.17 0.60
CA ASP A 59 14.92 8.18 1.65
C ASP A 59 14.84 7.65 3.09
N ARG A 60 14.40 6.39 3.26
CA ARG A 60 14.18 5.76 4.56
C ARG A 60 15.11 4.57 4.82
N ASP A 61 16.07 4.30 3.94
CA ASP A 61 17.00 3.17 4.05
C ASP A 61 16.27 1.84 4.31
N GLY A 62 15.14 1.65 3.63
CA GLY A 62 14.30 0.47 3.78
C GLY A 62 13.44 0.42 5.05
N LYS A 63 13.39 1.46 5.87
CA LYS A 63 12.46 1.52 7.02
C LYS A 63 11.03 1.78 6.54
N TYR A 64 10.07 1.16 7.24
CA TYR A 64 8.64 1.32 6.96
C TYR A 64 8.02 2.56 7.62
N ASP A 65 8.56 2.97 8.78
CA ASP A 65 8.01 4.07 9.57
C ASP A 65 8.04 5.39 8.80
N GLY A 66 6.86 5.96 8.57
CA GLY A 66 6.70 7.21 7.83
C GLY A 66 7.17 7.13 6.38
N CYS A 67 7.07 5.96 5.72
CA CYS A 67 7.38 5.80 4.31
C CYS A 67 6.15 6.14 3.44
N PRO A 68 6.13 7.29 2.74
CA PRO A 68 4.99 7.71 1.93
C PRO A 68 4.83 6.85 0.67
N ILE A 69 5.94 6.36 0.10
CA ILE A 69 5.93 5.50 -1.09
C ILE A 69 5.24 4.17 -0.79
N PHE A 70 5.58 3.55 0.35
CA PHE A 70 4.98 2.29 0.76
C PHE A 70 3.49 2.44 1.08
N THR A 71 3.10 3.53 1.73
CA THR A 71 1.70 3.85 2.03
C THR A 71 0.90 4.01 0.73
N LYS A 72 1.38 4.85 -0.19
CA LYS A 72 0.74 5.06 -1.51
C LYS A 72 0.66 3.76 -2.33
N PHE A 73 1.67 2.91 -2.26
CA PHE A 73 1.64 1.60 -2.90
C PHE A 73 0.47 0.75 -2.39
N LEU A 74 0.31 0.66 -1.06
CA LEU A 74 -0.79 -0.09 -0.44
C LEU A 74 -2.16 0.52 -0.76
N GLU A 75 -2.29 1.85 -0.78
CA GLU A 75 -3.54 2.52 -1.19
C GLU A 75 -3.91 2.19 -2.64
N LYS A 76 -2.95 2.27 -3.58
CA LYS A 76 -3.17 1.87 -4.97
C LYS A 76 -3.55 0.39 -5.08
N LEU A 77 -2.89 -0.45 -4.30
CA LEU A 77 -3.14 -1.89 -4.29
C LEU A 77 -4.54 -2.22 -3.73
N TYR A 78 -4.97 -1.54 -2.66
CA TYR A 78 -6.32 -1.65 -2.12
C TYR A 78 -7.36 -1.31 -3.19
N LYS A 79 -7.21 -0.16 -3.86
CA LYS A 79 -8.08 0.24 -4.97
C LYS A 79 -8.08 -0.77 -6.10
N HIS A 80 -6.92 -1.33 -6.45
CA HIS A 80 -6.83 -2.39 -7.45
C HIS A 80 -7.63 -3.64 -7.03
N TYR A 81 -7.53 -4.08 -5.78
CA TYR A 81 -8.31 -5.23 -5.31
C TYR A 81 -9.82 -4.96 -5.29
N THR A 82 -10.24 -3.80 -4.77
CA THR A 82 -11.67 -3.44 -4.69
C THR A 82 -12.29 -3.25 -6.06
N MET A 83 -11.59 -2.58 -6.99
CA MET A 83 -12.06 -2.41 -8.38
C MET A 83 -12.20 -3.75 -9.11
N ASN A 84 -11.26 -4.68 -8.91
CA ASN A 84 -11.30 -6.00 -9.54
C ASN A 84 -12.18 -7.01 -8.79
N LYS A 85 -12.92 -6.57 -7.75
CA LYS A 85 -13.74 -7.44 -6.87
C LYS A 85 -12.95 -8.64 -6.31
N LYS A 86 -11.64 -8.47 -6.14
CA LYS A 86 -10.75 -9.48 -5.56
C LYS A 86 -10.84 -9.42 -4.04
N THR A 87 -10.64 -10.57 -3.39
CA THR A 87 -10.60 -10.64 -1.92
C THR A 87 -9.38 -9.88 -1.41
N LEU A 88 -9.61 -8.99 -0.44
CA LEU A 88 -8.53 -8.24 0.20
C LEU A 88 -7.62 -9.19 1.00
N PRO A 89 -6.30 -9.13 0.79
CA PRO A 89 -5.32 -9.83 1.60
C PRO A 89 -5.49 -9.52 3.09
N ARG A 90 -5.30 -10.53 3.94
CA ARG A 90 -5.34 -10.37 5.41
C ARG A 90 -3.96 -10.09 5.98
N ASP A 91 -2.93 -10.55 5.30
CA ASP A 91 -1.53 -10.34 5.66
C ASP A 91 -0.75 -9.73 4.48
N PHE A 92 0.33 -9.00 4.79
CA PHE A 92 1.26 -8.53 3.77
C PHE A 92 2.02 -9.68 3.09
N GLN A 93 2.24 -10.82 3.76
CA GLN A 93 2.77 -12.01 3.08
C GLN A 93 1.85 -12.49 1.95
N ASP A 94 0.53 -12.40 2.12
CA ASP A 94 -0.42 -12.77 1.07
C ASP A 94 -0.28 -11.83 -0.14
N VAL A 95 -0.04 -10.53 0.10
CA VAL A 95 0.24 -9.55 -0.97
C VAL A 95 1.47 -9.97 -1.75
N VAL A 96 2.57 -10.28 -1.06
CA VAL A 96 3.81 -10.71 -1.70
C VAL A 96 3.57 -11.98 -2.51
N ASN A 97 2.92 -12.99 -1.92
CA ASN A 97 2.65 -14.26 -2.58
C ASN A 97 1.73 -14.13 -3.80
N GLN A 98 0.74 -13.23 -3.78
CA GLN A 98 -0.16 -13.02 -4.92
C GLN A 98 0.51 -12.28 -6.09
N ILE A 99 1.53 -11.47 -5.83
CA ILE A 99 2.29 -10.79 -6.89
C ILE A 99 3.20 -11.78 -7.64
N TYR A 100 3.55 -12.93 -7.04
CA TYR A 100 4.35 -13.99 -7.67
C TYR A 100 3.55 -15.03 -8.46
N ILE A 101 2.21 -14.92 -8.53
CA ILE A 101 1.36 -15.78 -9.36
C ILE A 101 0.91 -14.99 -10.60
N VAL A 102 1.88 -14.43 -11.32
CA VAL A 102 1.70 -13.90 -12.68
C VAL A 102 2.86 -14.37 -13.54
#